data_AF-A0A1G6HG42-F1
#
_entry.id   AF-A0A1G6HG42-F1
#
_cell.length_a   1.000
_cell.length_b   1.000
_cell.length_c   1.000
_cell.angle_alpha   90.00
_cell.angle_beta   90.00
_cell.angle_gamma   90.00
#
_symmetry.space_group_name_H-M   'P 1'
#
loop_
_entity.id
_entity.type
_entity.pdbx_description
1 polymer ?
#
loop_
_entity_poly.entity_id
_entity_poly.type
_entity_poly.pdbx_seq_one_letter_code
_entity_poly.pdbx_strand_id
1 'polypeptide(L)'
;MVDDIDPDDPDEDGFAAYERLVSQGSELSRVLLTYQAGIDEVMTKLTILRREYAHSFDYNPIEHLTARLKSPASIIAKARRRQVEPTVEGVREAITDIAGVRVVTSFKSDVYRVRDVLCSQDDLTVLKVKDYVAQPKPNGYRSLHVILEVPVFLTDRIARVPVEVQFRTIAMDFWAALEHKIYYKFDRTVPDELLDGLYSTAVTSAKLDDDMELLHRRIRGGEPRPVEASPR
;
A
#
# COMPACT_ATOMS: atom_id res chain seq x y z
N MET A 1 -25.61 23.07 36.93
CA MET A 1 -24.57 22.03 36.84
C MET A 1 -24.73 21.44 35.47
N VAL A 2 -23.91 21.94 34.55
CA VAL A 2 -23.87 21.49 33.17
C VAL A 2 -22.68 20.54 33.20
N ASP A 3 -22.93 19.25 33.04
CA ASP A 3 -21.87 18.25 33.08
C ASP A 3 -20.90 18.54 31.93
N ASP A 4 -19.63 18.74 32.31
CA ASP A 4 -18.49 18.78 31.40
C ASP A 4 -18.41 17.42 30.70
N ILE A 5 -18.76 17.38 29.41
CA ILE A 5 -18.51 16.24 28.55
C ILE A 5 -17.04 16.33 28.12
N ASP A 6 -16.23 15.42 28.63
CA ASP A 6 -14.83 15.21 28.23
C ASP A 6 -14.79 14.74 26.76
N PRO A 7 -14.18 15.48 25.83
CA PRO A 7 -14.12 15.11 24.41
C PRO A 7 -13.22 13.91 24.11
N ASP A 8 -12.50 13.37 25.10
CA ASP A 8 -11.67 12.16 24.98
C ASP A 8 -12.27 10.91 25.66
N ASP A 9 -13.51 10.97 26.17
CA ASP A 9 -14.24 9.79 26.65
C ASP A 9 -14.98 9.13 25.47
N PRO A 10 -14.56 7.95 24.98
CA PRO A 10 -15.23 7.31 23.86
C PRO A 10 -16.56 6.74 24.35
N ASP A 11 -17.68 7.31 23.89
CA ASP A 11 -19.04 6.79 24.10
C ASP A 11 -19.04 5.25 24.21
N GLU A 12 -19.39 4.70 25.38
CA GLU A 12 -19.43 3.26 25.67
C GLU A 12 -20.22 2.48 24.60
N ASP A 13 -21.20 3.13 23.97
CA ASP A 13 -22.05 2.57 22.94
C ASP A 13 -21.32 2.31 21.61
N GLY A 14 -20.34 3.17 21.27
CA GLY A 14 -19.48 2.99 20.10
C GLY A 14 -18.53 1.80 20.26
N PHE A 15 -18.03 1.56 21.48
CA PHE A 15 -17.21 0.39 21.78
C PHE A 15 -18.01 -0.91 21.61
N ALA A 16 -19.21 -0.95 22.19
CA ALA A 16 -20.11 -2.11 22.07
C ALA A 16 -20.55 -2.39 20.63
N ALA A 17 -20.69 -1.38 19.77
CA ALA A 17 -21.07 -1.56 18.36
C ALA A 17 -19.95 -2.23 17.53
N TYR A 18 -18.70 -1.80 17.69
CA TYR A 18 -17.56 -2.43 17.02
C TYR A 18 -17.26 -3.84 17.57
N GLU A 19 -17.46 -4.08 18.87
CA GLU A 19 -17.37 -5.44 19.43
C GLU A 19 -18.48 -6.35 18.92
N ARG A 20 -19.71 -5.84 18.75
CA ARG A 20 -20.80 -6.58 18.11
C ARG A 20 -20.45 -6.98 16.67
N LEU A 21 -19.84 -6.10 15.89
CA LEU A 21 -19.35 -6.41 14.53
C LEU A 21 -18.30 -7.53 14.53
N VAL A 22 -17.43 -7.59 15.54
CA VAL A 22 -16.45 -8.68 15.71
C VAL A 22 -17.11 -9.98 16.15
N SER A 23 -18.11 -9.90 17.04
CA SER A 23 -18.86 -11.05 17.54
C SER A 23 -19.69 -11.74 16.44
N GLN A 24 -20.03 -11.00 15.37
CA GLN A 24 -20.59 -11.52 14.12
C GLN A 24 -19.49 -12.15 13.24
N GLY A 25 -18.65 -13.01 13.83
CA GLY A 25 -17.40 -13.49 13.23
C GLY A 25 -17.53 -14.14 11.86
N SER A 26 -18.72 -14.61 11.45
CA SER A 26 -18.96 -15.19 10.12
C SER A 26 -18.95 -14.14 8.99
N GLU A 27 -19.52 -12.95 9.21
CA GLU A 27 -19.63 -11.93 8.15
C GLU A 27 -18.30 -11.22 7.91
N LEU A 28 -17.62 -10.81 8.97
CA LEU A 28 -16.29 -10.19 8.86
C LEU A 28 -15.27 -11.16 8.25
N SER A 29 -15.34 -12.45 8.60
CA SER A 29 -14.48 -13.47 7.98
C SER A 29 -14.74 -13.61 6.48
N ARG A 30 -16.00 -13.56 6.04
CA ARG A 30 -16.36 -13.61 4.62
C ARG A 30 -15.87 -12.38 3.85
N VAL A 31 -15.91 -11.21 4.48
CA VAL A 31 -15.35 -9.97 3.92
C VAL A 31 -13.83 -10.10 3.77
N LEU A 32 -13.14 -10.54 4.82
CA LEU A 32 -11.69 -10.72 4.80
C LEU A 32 -11.23 -11.77 3.78
N LEU A 33 -11.98 -12.86 3.60
CA LEU A 33 -11.75 -13.82 2.54
C LEU A 33 -11.81 -13.16 1.15
N THR A 34 -12.79 -12.29 0.95
CA THR A 34 -12.95 -11.55 -0.32
C THR A 34 -11.75 -10.61 -0.57
N TYR A 35 -11.25 -9.95 0.48
CA TYR A 35 -10.03 -9.14 0.40
C TYR A 35 -8.76 -9.96 0.16
N GLN A 36 -8.65 -11.14 0.75
CA GLN A 36 -7.55 -12.07 0.49
C GLN A 36 -7.55 -12.52 -0.97
N ALA A 37 -8.71 -12.86 -1.52
CA ALA A 37 -8.81 -13.20 -2.95
C ALA A 37 -8.40 -12.02 -3.86
N GLY A 38 -8.76 -10.78 -3.49
CA GLY A 38 -8.28 -9.58 -4.20
C GLY A 38 -6.75 -9.42 -4.15
N ILE A 39 -6.12 -9.75 -3.02
CA ILE A 39 -4.65 -9.82 -2.92
C ILE A 39 -4.09 -10.86 -3.88
N ASP A 40 -4.68 -12.06 -3.89
CA ASP A 40 -4.17 -13.20 -4.67
C ASP A 40 -4.24 -12.93 -6.17
N GLU A 41 -5.31 -12.29 -6.65
CA GLU A 41 -5.47 -11.83 -8.04
C GLU A 41 -4.35 -10.85 -8.44
N VAL A 42 -4.13 -9.81 -7.64
CA VAL A 42 -3.09 -8.79 -7.90
C VAL A 42 -1.68 -9.40 -7.82
N MET A 43 -1.43 -10.26 -6.83
CA MET A 43 -0.16 -10.97 -6.66
C MET A 43 0.14 -11.89 -7.84
N THR A 44 -0.88 -12.57 -8.38
CA THR A 44 -0.73 -13.43 -9.56
C THR A 44 -0.33 -12.59 -10.77
N LYS A 45 -1.04 -11.49 -11.05
CA LYS A 45 -0.73 -10.56 -12.14
C LYS A 45 0.70 -10.03 -12.03
N LEU A 46 1.11 -9.54 -10.87
CA LEU A 46 2.47 -9.04 -10.62
C LEU A 46 3.55 -10.14 -10.75
N THR A 47 3.24 -11.36 -10.31
CA THR A 47 4.16 -12.50 -10.44
C THR A 47 4.36 -12.89 -11.91
N ILE A 48 3.30 -12.84 -12.72
CA ILE A 48 3.39 -13.05 -14.18
C ILE A 48 4.26 -11.97 -14.81
N LEU A 49 4.02 -10.68 -14.51
CA LEU A 49 4.84 -9.58 -15.02
C LEU A 49 6.32 -9.76 -14.65
N ARG A 50 6.61 -10.12 -13.39
CA ARG A 50 7.98 -10.39 -12.93
C ARG A 50 8.65 -11.53 -13.71
N ARG A 51 7.91 -12.60 -14.05
CA ARG A 51 8.43 -13.74 -14.83
C ARG A 51 8.65 -13.37 -16.29
N GLU A 52 7.73 -12.62 -16.88
CA GLU A 52 7.84 -12.12 -18.24
C GLU A 52 9.06 -11.21 -18.38
N TYR A 53 9.27 -10.28 -17.44
CA TYR A 53 10.46 -9.45 -17.42
C TYR A 53 11.76 -10.25 -17.34
N ALA A 54 11.79 -11.32 -16.53
CA ALA A 54 12.97 -12.18 -16.41
C ALA A 54 13.26 -12.99 -17.68
N HIS A 55 12.26 -13.26 -18.51
CA HIS A 55 12.41 -14.09 -19.71
C HIS A 55 12.64 -13.26 -20.98
N SER A 56 11.93 -12.14 -21.12
CA SER A 56 11.88 -11.33 -22.34
C SER A 56 12.88 -10.16 -22.36
N PHE A 57 13.49 -9.84 -21.22
CA PHE A 57 14.38 -8.68 -21.08
C PHE A 57 15.66 -9.02 -20.32
N ASP A 58 16.73 -8.28 -20.61
CA ASP A 58 18.03 -8.42 -19.94
C ASP A 58 18.02 -7.98 -18.46
N TYR A 59 16.85 -7.62 -17.91
CA TYR A 59 16.71 -7.10 -16.55
C TYR A 59 15.28 -7.22 -16.04
N ASN A 60 15.17 -7.60 -14.77
CA ASN A 60 13.91 -7.68 -14.06
C ASN A 60 13.72 -6.45 -13.17
N PRO A 61 12.71 -5.61 -13.43
CA PRO A 61 12.44 -4.43 -12.62
C PRO A 61 11.86 -4.76 -11.24
N ILE A 62 11.33 -5.98 -11.02
CA ILE A 62 10.68 -6.37 -9.76
C ILE A 62 11.60 -7.29 -8.96
N GLU A 63 12.08 -6.80 -7.81
CA GLU A 63 12.96 -7.53 -6.90
C GLU A 63 12.18 -8.45 -5.99
N HIS A 64 11.16 -7.91 -5.32
CA HIS A 64 10.32 -8.68 -4.42
C HIS A 64 8.88 -8.17 -4.36
N LEU A 65 7.99 -9.12 -4.09
CA LEU A 65 6.56 -8.92 -3.93
C LEU A 65 6.18 -9.42 -2.55
N THR A 66 5.46 -8.61 -1.78
CA THR A 66 4.88 -9.03 -0.51
C THR A 66 3.43 -8.58 -0.46
N ALA A 67 2.62 -9.30 0.31
CA ALA A 67 1.24 -8.92 0.53
C ALA A 67 0.89 -9.05 2.01
N ARG A 68 -0.13 -8.29 2.41
CA ARG A 68 -0.63 -8.25 3.77
C ARG A 68 -2.13 -8.02 3.75
N LEU A 69 -2.83 -8.85 4.49
CA LEU A 69 -4.20 -8.57 4.92
C LEU A 69 -4.17 -7.85 6.28
N LYS A 70 -4.94 -6.77 6.41
CA LYS A 70 -5.07 -6.05 7.69
C LYS A 70 -5.85 -6.90 8.69
N SER A 71 -5.37 -6.99 9.94
CA SER A 71 -6.08 -7.75 10.98
C SER A 71 -7.39 -7.06 11.38
N PRO A 72 -8.42 -7.82 11.82
CA PRO A 72 -9.68 -7.27 12.33
C PRO A 72 -9.48 -6.11 13.32
N ALA A 73 -8.62 -6.32 14.33
CA ALA A 73 -8.31 -5.31 15.34
C ALA A 73 -7.73 -4.01 14.73
N SER A 74 -6.86 -4.13 13.72
CA SER A 74 -6.29 -2.97 13.02
C SER A 74 -7.29 -2.26 12.11
N ILE A 75 -8.27 -2.98 11.57
CA ILE A 75 -9.38 -2.42 10.79
C ILE A 75 -10.26 -1.58 11.71
N ILE A 76 -10.69 -2.16 12.84
CA ILE A 76 -11.55 -1.50 13.83
C ILE A 76 -10.87 -0.27 14.42
N ALA A 77 -9.61 -0.39 14.85
CA ALA A 77 -8.84 0.75 15.36
C ALA A 77 -8.69 1.87 14.32
N LYS A 78 -8.73 1.55 13.02
CA LYS A 78 -8.70 2.56 11.96
C LYS A 78 -10.10 3.14 11.66
N ALA A 79 -11.15 2.33 11.73
CA ALA A 79 -12.53 2.74 11.57
C ALA A 79 -12.93 3.72 12.69
N ARG A 80 -12.62 3.38 13.95
CA ARG A 80 -12.82 4.25 15.12
C ARG A 80 -12.12 5.60 14.97
N ARG A 81 -10.82 5.61 14.63
CA ARG A 81 -10.05 6.84 14.39
C ARG A 81 -10.59 7.72 13.26
N ARG A 82 -11.38 7.15 12.35
CA ARG A 82 -11.99 7.86 11.22
C ARG A 82 -13.48 8.14 11.44
N GLN A 83 -14.02 7.81 12.61
CA GLN A 83 -15.44 7.96 12.95
C GLN A 83 -16.35 7.35 11.88
N VAL A 84 -15.93 6.19 11.36
CA VAL A 84 -16.71 5.44 10.36
C VAL A 84 -17.90 4.79 11.07
N GLU A 85 -19.02 4.66 10.36
CA GLU A 85 -20.15 3.89 10.86
C GLU A 85 -19.72 2.44 11.15
N PRO A 86 -20.07 1.85 12.31
CA PRO A 86 -19.67 0.51 12.71
C PRO A 86 -20.47 -0.59 11.98
N THR A 87 -20.55 -0.49 10.65
CA THR A 87 -21.16 -1.46 9.74
C THR A 87 -20.11 -2.04 8.81
N VAL A 88 -20.37 -3.24 8.27
CA VAL A 88 -19.46 -3.88 7.29
C VAL A 88 -19.31 -2.99 6.05
N GLU A 89 -20.41 -2.41 5.59
CA GLU A 89 -20.49 -1.52 4.44
C GLU A 89 -19.68 -0.23 4.68
N GLY A 90 -19.90 0.44 5.80
CA GLY A 90 -19.16 1.67 6.16
C GLY A 90 -17.66 1.43 6.23
N VAL A 91 -17.24 0.33 6.86
CA VAL A 91 -15.82 -0.07 6.91
C VAL A 91 -15.26 -0.35 5.51
N ARG A 92 -16.01 -1.06 4.67
CA ARG A 92 -15.60 -1.40 3.29
C ARG A 92 -15.40 -0.16 2.43
N GLU A 93 -16.25 0.85 2.57
CA GLU A 93 -16.18 2.10 1.82
C GLU A 93 -15.06 3.02 2.32
N ALA A 94 -14.88 3.13 3.63
CA ALA A 94 -13.94 4.09 4.23
C ALA A 94 -12.49 3.58 4.35
N ILE A 95 -12.28 2.26 4.36
CA ILE A 95 -10.96 1.64 4.59
C ILE A 95 -10.49 0.88 3.36
N THR A 96 -9.77 1.59 2.50
CA THR A 96 -9.26 1.07 1.23
C THR A 96 -7.97 0.26 1.33
N ASP A 97 -7.32 0.20 2.50
CA ASP A 97 -6.04 -0.50 2.74
C ASP A 97 -6.22 -1.77 3.60
N ILE A 98 -7.37 -2.45 3.46
CA ILE A 98 -7.60 -3.77 4.07
C ILE A 98 -6.72 -4.80 3.36
N ALA A 99 -6.73 -4.81 2.03
CA ALA A 99 -5.81 -5.55 1.19
C ALA A 99 -4.63 -4.67 0.77
N GLY A 100 -3.41 -5.08 1.12
CA GLY A 100 -2.19 -4.37 0.77
C GLY A 100 -1.22 -5.27 0.02
N VAL A 101 -0.74 -4.80 -1.13
CA VAL A 101 0.36 -5.41 -1.89
C VAL A 101 1.51 -4.43 -1.95
N ARG A 102 2.73 -4.94 -1.82
CA ARG A 102 3.95 -4.15 -1.98
C ARG A 102 4.79 -4.73 -3.11
N VAL A 103 5.18 -3.84 -3.99
CA VAL A 103 6.06 -4.10 -5.13
C VAL A 103 7.33 -3.32 -4.89
N VAL A 104 8.44 -4.04 -4.71
CA VAL A 104 9.75 -3.40 -4.62
C VAL A 104 10.52 -3.61 -5.90
N THR A 105 10.98 -2.51 -6.47
CA THR A 105 11.71 -2.42 -7.72
C THR A 105 13.15 -2.02 -7.48
N SER A 106 14.03 -2.29 -8.45
CA SER A 106 15.45 -1.96 -8.29
C SER A 106 15.72 -0.48 -8.48
N PHE A 107 15.02 0.18 -9.42
CA PHE A 107 15.17 1.63 -9.66
C PHE A 107 13.86 2.41 -9.53
N LYS A 108 14.01 3.73 -9.41
CA LYS A 108 12.90 4.67 -9.32
C LYS A 108 12.06 4.71 -10.61
N SER A 109 12.67 4.65 -11.79
CA SER A 109 11.94 4.54 -13.07
C SER A 109 11.04 3.31 -13.11
N ASP A 110 11.48 2.20 -12.51
CA ASP A 110 10.75 0.94 -12.52
C ASP A 110 9.50 0.97 -11.66
N VAL A 111 9.48 1.80 -10.61
CA VAL A 111 8.27 2.07 -9.82
C VAL A 111 7.13 2.48 -10.75
N TYR A 112 7.39 3.43 -11.65
CA TYR A 112 6.40 3.92 -12.60
C TYR A 112 6.13 2.92 -13.72
N ARG A 113 7.17 2.29 -14.27
CA ARG A 113 7.01 1.30 -15.35
C ARG A 113 6.14 0.12 -14.93
N VAL A 114 6.39 -0.47 -13.76
CA VAL A 114 5.60 -1.59 -13.25
C VAL A 114 4.19 -1.14 -12.89
N ARG A 115 4.04 0.07 -12.33
CA ARG A 115 2.72 0.66 -12.07
C ARG A 115 1.92 0.79 -13.35
N ASP A 116 2.50 1.34 -14.42
CA ASP A 116 1.80 1.61 -15.67
C ASP A 116 1.34 0.31 -16.34
N VAL A 117 2.20 -0.71 -16.39
CA VAL A 117 1.86 -2.03 -16.96
C VAL A 117 0.78 -2.75 -16.13
N LEU A 118 0.82 -2.65 -14.79
CA LEU A 118 -0.25 -3.23 -13.98
C LEU A 118 -1.58 -2.48 -14.20
N CYS A 119 -1.54 -1.14 -14.21
CA CYS A 119 -2.73 -0.31 -14.33
C CYS A 119 -3.32 -0.28 -15.74
N SER A 120 -2.60 -0.75 -16.76
CA SER A 120 -3.11 -0.88 -18.13
C SER A 120 -3.90 -2.17 -18.37
N GLN A 121 -4.00 -3.07 -17.39
CA GLN A 121 -4.79 -4.29 -17.53
C GLN A 121 -6.29 -3.97 -17.51
N ASP A 122 -7.03 -4.47 -18.51
CA ASP A 122 -8.42 -4.08 -18.78
C ASP A 122 -9.40 -4.42 -17.64
N ASP A 123 -9.05 -5.33 -16.75
CA ASP A 123 -9.89 -5.78 -15.64
C ASP A 123 -9.64 -5.04 -14.31
N LEU A 124 -8.64 -4.15 -14.26
CA LEU A 124 -8.31 -3.36 -13.07
C LEU A 124 -8.71 -1.89 -13.25
N THR A 125 -9.38 -1.30 -12.25
CA THR A 125 -9.73 0.13 -12.27
C THR A 125 -8.91 0.91 -11.25
N VAL A 126 -8.24 1.98 -11.67
CA VAL A 126 -7.51 2.86 -10.75
C VAL A 126 -8.49 3.78 -10.02
N LEU A 127 -8.66 3.57 -8.72
CA LEU A 127 -9.53 4.40 -7.88
C LEU A 127 -8.80 5.66 -7.38
N LYS A 128 -7.51 5.53 -7.04
CA LYS A 128 -6.72 6.65 -6.49
C LYS A 128 -5.24 6.43 -6.65
N VAL A 129 -4.50 7.51 -6.91
CA VAL A 129 -3.03 7.54 -6.91
C VAL A 129 -2.56 8.55 -5.87
N LYS A 130 -1.56 8.18 -5.06
CA LYS A 130 -0.85 9.07 -4.14
C LYS A 130 0.65 8.93 -4.40
N ASP A 131 1.23 9.93 -5.03
CA ASP A 131 2.63 9.89 -5.45
C ASP A 131 3.55 10.55 -4.42
N TYR A 132 3.95 9.77 -3.41
CA TYR A 132 4.94 10.23 -2.44
C TYR A 132 6.38 10.06 -2.93
N VAL A 133 6.59 9.55 -4.14
CA VAL A 133 7.92 9.57 -4.77
C VAL A 133 8.20 10.98 -5.29
N ALA A 134 7.24 11.55 -6.03
CA ALA A 134 7.30 12.91 -6.53
C ALA A 134 7.05 13.97 -5.43
N GLN A 135 6.13 13.70 -4.50
CA GLN A 135 5.78 14.60 -3.39
C GLN A 135 5.93 13.89 -2.04
N PRO A 136 7.17 13.76 -1.52
CA PRO A 136 7.43 13.08 -0.25
C PRO A 136 6.64 13.70 0.90
N LYS A 137 6.29 12.88 1.89
CA LYS A 137 5.68 13.39 3.13
C LYS A 137 6.68 14.25 3.93
N PRO A 138 6.21 15.09 4.87
CA PRO A 138 7.10 15.92 5.70
C PRO A 138 8.17 15.13 6.46
N ASN A 139 7.86 13.89 6.88
CA ASN A 139 8.83 13.01 7.57
C ASN A 139 9.85 12.35 6.61
N GLY A 140 9.84 12.67 5.32
CA GLY A 140 10.73 12.09 4.31
C GLY A 140 10.24 10.79 3.67
N TYR A 141 9.06 10.27 4.08
CA TYR A 141 8.50 9.05 3.52
C TYR A 141 8.23 9.16 2.02
N ARG A 142 8.68 8.13 1.27
CA ARG A 142 8.49 7.99 -0.18
C ARG A 142 7.94 6.61 -0.55
N SER A 143 6.95 6.60 -1.44
CA SER A 143 6.35 5.41 -2.07
C SER A 143 5.25 5.89 -3.04
N LEU A 144 5.01 5.16 -4.12
CA LEU A 144 3.86 5.40 -4.98
C LEU A 144 2.71 4.47 -4.55
N HIS A 145 1.61 5.04 -4.08
CA HIS A 145 0.43 4.25 -3.66
C HIS A 145 -0.64 4.32 -4.74
N VAL A 146 -1.11 3.17 -5.19
CA VAL A 146 -2.22 3.05 -6.11
C VAL A 146 -3.29 2.20 -5.48
N ILE A 147 -4.51 2.72 -5.36
CA ILE A 147 -5.68 1.96 -4.92
C ILE A 147 -6.37 1.47 -6.19
N LEU A 148 -6.41 0.16 -6.36
CA LEU A 148 -7.04 -0.53 -7.49
C LEU A 148 -8.36 -1.13 -7.05
N GLU A 149 -9.36 -1.09 -7.90
CA GLU A 149 -10.55 -1.94 -7.79
C GLU A 149 -10.31 -3.23 -8.59
N VAL A 150 -10.44 -4.36 -7.90
CA VAL A 150 -10.16 -5.69 -8.44
C VAL A 150 -11.46 -6.52 -8.44
N PRO A 151 -11.90 -7.07 -9.58
CA PRO A 151 -13.01 -8.01 -9.62
C PRO A 151 -12.59 -9.37 -9.04
N VAL A 152 -13.32 -9.83 -8.03
CA VAL A 152 -13.16 -11.16 -7.42
C VAL A 152 -14.40 -11.98 -7.72
N PHE A 153 -14.20 -13.12 -8.39
CA PHE A 153 -15.28 -14.04 -8.75
C PHE A 153 -15.52 -15.04 -7.62
N LEU A 154 -16.61 -14.85 -6.88
CA LEU A 154 -17.05 -15.75 -5.81
C LEU A 154 -18.13 -16.71 -6.33
N THR A 155 -18.51 -17.68 -5.52
CA THR A 155 -19.51 -18.69 -5.88
C THR A 155 -20.89 -18.13 -6.19
N ASP A 156 -21.24 -16.97 -5.62
CA ASP A 156 -22.58 -16.37 -5.68
C ASP A 156 -22.64 -15.01 -6.38
N ARG A 157 -21.49 -14.34 -6.58
CA ARG A 157 -21.41 -12.98 -7.12
C ARG A 157 -20.00 -12.61 -7.55
N ILE A 158 -19.89 -11.48 -8.25
CA ILE A 158 -18.62 -10.79 -8.46
C ILE A 158 -18.52 -9.68 -7.40
N ALA A 159 -17.47 -9.69 -6.60
CA ALA A 159 -17.17 -8.63 -5.63
C ALA A 159 -16.10 -7.70 -6.20
N ARG A 160 -16.30 -6.39 -6.10
CA ARG A 160 -15.30 -5.38 -6.47
C ARG A 160 -14.56 -4.96 -5.19
N VAL A 161 -13.26 -5.21 -5.16
CA VAL A 161 -12.46 -5.11 -3.93
C VAL A 161 -11.36 -4.06 -4.11
N PRO A 162 -11.25 -3.07 -3.20
CA PRO A 162 -10.12 -2.16 -3.21
C PRO A 162 -8.86 -2.86 -2.69
N VAL A 163 -7.78 -2.81 -3.47
CA VAL A 163 -6.44 -3.28 -3.11
C VAL A 163 -5.47 -2.13 -3.22
N GLU A 164 -4.80 -1.79 -2.12
CA GLU A 164 -3.73 -0.77 -2.12
C GLU A 164 -2.41 -1.43 -2.54
N VAL A 165 -1.88 -1.03 -3.69
CA VAL A 165 -0.56 -1.43 -4.19
C VAL A 165 0.44 -0.32 -3.92
N GLN A 166 1.50 -0.64 -3.18
CA GLN A 166 2.59 0.27 -2.85
C GLN A 166 3.82 -0.09 -3.66
N PHE A 167 4.22 0.78 -4.59
CA PHE A 167 5.44 0.66 -5.37
C PHE A 167 6.56 1.44 -4.69
N ARG A 168 7.73 0.82 -4.57
CA ARG A 168 8.91 1.35 -3.86
C ARG A 168 10.19 0.88 -4.53
N THR A 169 11.26 1.64 -4.35
CA THR A 169 12.62 1.11 -4.53
C THR A 169 13.04 0.29 -3.31
N ILE A 170 14.17 -0.42 -3.41
CA ILE A 170 14.80 -1.10 -2.28
C ILE A 170 15.09 -0.10 -1.14
N ALA A 171 15.62 1.08 -1.46
CA ALA A 171 15.99 2.07 -0.46
C ALA A 171 14.76 2.68 0.25
N MET A 172 13.70 2.98 -0.52
CA MET A 172 12.42 3.43 0.04
C MET A 172 11.80 2.39 0.99
N ASP A 173 11.83 1.10 0.62
CA ASP A 173 11.27 0.06 1.47
C ASP A 173 12.08 -0.13 2.76
N PHE A 174 13.41 -0.14 2.64
CA PHE A 174 14.32 -0.22 3.78
C PHE A 174 14.07 0.92 4.78
N TRP A 175 14.07 2.17 4.31
CA TRP A 175 13.86 3.32 5.17
C TRP A 175 12.48 3.28 5.85
N ALA A 176 11.42 3.00 5.09
CA ALA A 176 10.06 2.95 5.62
C ALA A 176 9.85 1.81 6.64
N ALA A 177 10.55 0.69 6.47
CA ALA A 177 10.50 -0.41 7.44
C ALA A 177 11.16 -0.05 8.77
N LEU A 178 12.26 0.72 8.74
CA LEU A 178 12.94 1.18 9.95
C LEU A 178 12.18 2.31 10.65
N GLU A 179 11.71 3.31 9.90
CA GLU A 179 10.91 4.41 10.45
C GLU A 179 9.69 3.86 11.20
N HIS A 180 8.94 2.93 10.59
CA HIS A 180 7.77 2.34 11.22
C HIS A 180 8.10 1.59 12.52
N LYS A 181 9.24 0.87 12.58
CA LYS A 181 9.67 0.16 13.80
C LYS A 181 10.05 1.14 14.91
N ILE A 182 10.74 2.22 14.58
CA ILE A 182 11.13 3.27 15.53
C ILE A 182 9.88 3.97 16.06
N TYR A 183 9.00 4.42 15.16
CA TYR A 183 7.77 5.13 15.52
C TYR A 183 6.86 4.31 16.44
N TYR A 184 6.78 2.99 16.21
CA TYR A 184 6.03 2.07 17.07
C TYR A 184 6.70 1.86 18.44
N LYS A 185 8.03 1.76 18.50
CA LYS A 185 8.76 1.54 19.75
C LYS A 185 8.62 2.71 20.74
N PHE A 186 8.50 3.94 20.24
CA PHE A 186 8.37 5.15 21.06
C PHE A 186 6.92 5.54 21.34
N ASP A 187 5.96 4.63 21.15
CA ASP A 187 4.51 4.89 21.29
C ASP A 187 4.08 6.21 20.62
N ARG A 188 4.63 6.46 19.41
CA ARG A 188 4.40 7.66 18.60
C ARG A 188 4.90 8.99 19.20
N THR A 189 5.60 8.96 20.32
CA THR A 189 6.23 10.12 20.96
C THR A 189 7.74 10.06 20.74
N VAL A 190 8.15 10.32 19.50
CA VAL A 190 9.56 10.27 19.08
C VAL A 190 10.23 11.61 19.40
N PRO A 191 11.38 11.64 20.10
CA PRO A 191 12.17 12.85 20.29
C PRO A 191 12.52 13.57 18.99
N ASP A 192 12.51 14.91 19.00
CA ASP A 192 12.75 15.74 17.80
C ASP A 192 14.08 15.43 17.12
N GLU A 193 15.15 15.22 17.89
CA GLU A 193 16.47 14.85 17.35
C GLU A 193 16.44 13.55 16.51
N LEU A 194 15.60 12.58 16.91
CA LEU A 194 15.43 11.34 16.15
C LEU A 194 14.58 11.55 14.90
N LEU A 195 13.59 12.45 14.94
CA LEU A 195 12.80 12.82 13.77
C LEU A 195 13.67 13.51 12.71
N ASP A 196 14.56 14.41 13.13
CA ASP A 196 15.52 15.07 12.26
C ASP A 196 16.51 14.06 11.65
N GLY A 197 17.00 13.11 12.46
CA GLY A 197 17.84 12.01 11.99
C GLY A 197 17.12 11.11 10.97
N LEU A 198 15.87 10.76 11.21
CA LEU A 198 15.04 9.99 10.28
C LEU A 198 14.83 10.73 8.97
N TYR A 199 14.53 12.03 9.03
CA TYR A 199 14.39 12.85 7.83
C TYR A 199 15.69 12.94 7.03
N SER A 200 16.82 13.19 7.69
CA SER A 200 18.14 13.25 7.05
C SER A 200 18.54 11.94 6.37
N THR A 201 18.24 10.80 7.01
CA THR A 201 18.45 9.48 6.41
C THR A 201 17.52 9.23 5.22
N ALA A 202 16.29 9.76 5.23
CA ALA A 202 15.36 9.67 4.10
C ALA A 202 15.90 10.43 2.88
N VAL A 203 16.43 11.63 3.09
CA VAL A 203 17.05 12.46 2.03
C VAL A 203 18.28 11.75 1.47
N THR A 204 19.12 11.18 2.34
CA THR A 204 20.31 10.42 1.93
C THR A 204 19.93 9.17 1.12
N SER A 205 18.92 8.43 1.57
CA SER A 205 18.40 7.26 0.86
C SER A 205 17.86 7.62 -0.52
N ALA A 206 17.17 8.76 -0.66
CA ALA A 206 16.69 9.24 -1.94
C ALA A 206 17.81 9.61 -2.91
N LYS A 207 18.88 10.25 -2.41
CA LYS A 207 20.06 10.55 -3.22
C LYS A 207 20.75 9.27 -3.70
N LEU A 208 20.84 8.26 -2.85
CA LEU A 208 21.39 6.95 -3.22
C LEU A 208 20.59 6.30 -4.36
N ASP A 209 19.25 6.33 -4.29
CA ASP A 209 18.40 5.84 -5.40
C ASP A 209 18.70 6.59 -6.70
N ASP A 210 18.80 7.92 -6.66
CA ASP A 210 19.06 8.77 -7.84
C ASP A 210 20.45 8.49 -8.45
N ASP A 211 21.47 8.37 -7.60
CA ASP A 211 22.85 8.07 -8.02
C ASP A 211 22.94 6.67 -8.65
N MET A 212 22.29 5.67 -8.04
CA MET A 212 22.26 4.30 -8.57
C MET A 212 21.51 4.21 -9.90
N GLU A 213 20.38 4.92 -10.05
CA GLU A 213 19.64 5.00 -11.30
C GLU A 213 20.46 5.69 -12.41
N LEU A 214 21.24 6.73 -12.08
CA LEU A 214 22.15 7.38 -13.03
C LEU A 214 23.26 6.42 -13.48
N LEU A 215 23.87 5.69 -12.55
CA LEU A 215 24.90 4.69 -12.88
C LEU A 215 24.34 3.57 -13.76
N HIS A 216 23.14 3.08 -13.45
CA HIS A 216 22.47 2.07 -14.27
C HIS A 216 22.24 2.54 -15.70
N ARG A 217 21.73 3.77 -15.88
CA ARG A 217 21.53 4.37 -17.21
C ARG A 217 22.84 4.50 -18.00
N ARG A 218 23.94 4.87 -17.34
CA ARG A 218 25.26 4.97 -17.98
C ARG A 218 25.80 3.61 -18.44
N ILE A 219 25.66 2.58 -17.61
CA ILE A 219 26.13 1.22 -17.94
C ILE A 219 25.33 0.63 -19.12
N ARG A 220 24.04 0.94 -19.23
CA ARG A 220 23.17 0.43 -20.31
C ARG A 220 23.21 1.22 -21.63
N GLY A 221 23.84 2.39 -21.66
CA GLY A 221 24.15 3.10 -22.91
C GLY A 221 23.02 3.90 -23.60
N GLY A 222 21.89 4.17 -22.94
CA GLY A 222 20.81 4.99 -23.50
C GLY A 222 19.43 4.65 -22.92
N GLU A 223 18.47 5.58 -23.01
CA GLU A 223 17.16 5.53 -22.33
C GLU A 223 16.41 4.19 -22.48
N PRO A 224 15.63 3.78 -21.46
CA PRO A 224 14.81 2.59 -21.54
C PRO A 224 13.88 2.69 -22.76
N ARG A 225 13.95 1.71 -23.67
CA ARG A 225 12.99 1.59 -24.77
C ARG A 225 11.57 1.62 -24.16
N PRO A 226 10.66 2.48 -24.68
CA PRO A 226 9.26 2.41 -24.33
C PRO A 226 8.76 0.99 -24.55
N VAL A 227 7.90 0.51 -23.65
CA VAL A 227 7.12 -0.70 -23.95
C VAL A 227 6.18 -0.30 -25.07
N GLU A 228 6.52 -0.62 -26.31
CA GLU A 228 5.55 -0.55 -27.40
C GLU A 228 4.43 -1.51 -27.04
N ALA A 229 3.23 -0.97 -26.81
CA ALA A 229 2.04 -1.78 -26.68
C ALA A 229 1.90 -2.59 -27.97
N SER A 230 1.97 -3.92 -27.85
CA SER A 230 1.73 -4.81 -28.99
C SER A 230 0.38 -4.43 -29.61
N PRO A 231 0.31 -4.15 -30.92
CA PRO A 231 -0.97 -3.87 -31.55
C PRO A 231 -1.88 -5.08 -31.37
N ARG A 232 -3.11 -4.80 -30.92
CA ARG A 232 -4.18 -5.77 -30.69
C ARG A 232 -4.47 -6.62 -31.94
#